data_AF-A0A0P7XCG2-F1
#
_entry.id   AF-A0A0P7XCG2-F1
#
_cell.length_a   1.000
_cell.length_b   1.000
_cell.length_c   1.000
_cell.angle_alpha   90.00
_cell.angle_beta   90.00
_cell.angle_gamma   90.00
#
_symmetry.space_group_name_H-M   'P 1'
#
loop_
_entity.id
_entity.type
_entity.pdbx_description
1 polymer ?
#
loop_
_entity_poly.entity_id
_entity_poly.type
_entity_poly.pdbx_seq_one_letter_code
_entity_poly.pdbx_strand_id
1 'polypeptide(L)'
;MTTPQALAHLSHLDWLEEEAIHIMREGVAERIGFPRHGLIVIGLSDSSPAPEKYLRKDVRTSAELPQSVSEARALCGAAHVETDMRAHRNPTRMRAIKRATIDLVRIYRSPCPQCARPGFVVTERLAGLACAWCGEPTHAPRAEVSVCAGCGHRIERPVEAASADPGQCPGCNP
;
A
#
# COMPACT_ATOMS: atom_id res chain seq x y z
N MET A 1 43.41 26.14 8.56
CA MET A 1 42.95 24.74 8.67
C MET A 1 41.54 24.75 9.20
N THR A 2 40.55 24.70 8.31
CA THR A 2 39.14 24.43 8.66
C THR A 2 38.48 23.87 7.40
N THR A 3 38.09 22.60 7.48
CA THR A 3 37.37 21.85 6.45
C THR A 3 35.86 22.13 6.58
N PRO A 4 35.10 22.26 5.49
CA PRO A 4 33.67 22.57 5.55
C PRO A 4 32.81 21.29 5.63
N GLN A 5 31.70 21.33 6.37
CA GLN A 5 30.66 20.30 6.29
C GLN A 5 29.26 20.93 6.19
N ALA A 6 28.73 20.80 4.97
CA ALA A 6 27.35 20.71 4.50
C ALA A 6 26.22 20.79 5.56
N LEU A 7 25.37 21.81 5.40
CA LEU A 7 23.95 21.75 5.74
C LEU A 7 23.18 21.55 4.43
N ALA A 8 22.81 20.30 4.16
CA ALA A 8 21.93 19.94 3.06
C ALA A 8 20.49 20.30 3.43
N HIS A 9 19.83 20.95 2.46
CA HIS A 9 18.45 21.40 2.48
C HIS A 9 17.45 20.26 2.74
N LEU A 10 16.45 20.56 3.57
CA LEU A 10 15.18 19.86 3.59
C LEU A 10 14.36 20.27 2.36
N SER A 11 14.34 19.42 1.31
CA SER A 11 13.23 19.39 0.35
C SER A 11 12.47 18.08 0.55
N HIS A 12 11.33 18.17 1.24
CA HIS A 12 10.47 17.02 1.55
C HIS A 12 9.18 17.04 0.73
N LEU A 13 9.23 17.64 -0.48
CA LEU A 13 8.10 17.78 -1.41
C LEU A 13 8.49 17.63 -2.88
N ASP A 14 9.53 16.85 -3.21
CA ASP A 14 9.94 16.58 -4.61
C ASP A 14 9.56 15.16 -5.08
N TRP A 15 8.45 14.60 -4.60
CA TRP A 15 7.99 13.25 -4.97
C TRP A 15 6.77 13.21 -5.90
N LEU A 16 6.36 14.32 -6.51
CA LEU A 16 5.11 14.36 -7.30
C LEU A 16 5.14 15.03 -8.68
N GLU A 17 6.27 15.51 -9.20
CA GLU A 17 6.22 16.30 -10.46
C GLU A 17 7.02 15.77 -11.67
N GLU A 18 7.85 14.72 -11.57
CA GLU A 18 8.68 14.30 -12.73
C GLU A 18 8.41 12.90 -13.33
N GLU A 19 7.47 12.10 -12.81
CA GLU A 19 7.21 10.74 -13.34
C GLU A 19 5.93 10.58 -14.18
N ALA A 20 5.26 11.68 -14.56
CA ALA A 20 3.93 11.62 -15.19
C ALA A 20 3.91 11.38 -16.72
N ILE A 21 5.04 11.16 -17.38
CA ILE A 21 5.08 10.79 -18.80
C ILE A 21 6.05 9.63 -18.97
N HIS A 22 5.64 8.44 -18.53
CA HIS A 22 6.36 7.22 -18.89
C HIS A 22 6.01 6.89 -20.35
N ILE A 23 6.82 7.44 -21.27
CA ILE A 23 7.10 6.76 -22.54
C ILE A 23 7.54 5.36 -22.13
N MET A 24 6.72 4.32 -22.39
CA MET A 24 7.12 2.97 -22.01
C MET A 24 8.40 2.60 -22.75
N ARG A 25 9.49 2.54 -21.99
CA ARG A 25 10.75 1.92 -22.41
C ARG A 25 10.52 0.42 -22.50
N GLU A 26 11.18 -0.24 -23.45
CA GLU A 26 11.21 -1.71 -23.54
C GLU A 26 11.54 -2.33 -22.17
N GLY A 27 10.80 -3.35 -21.75
CA GLY A 27 10.99 -4.01 -20.45
C GLY A 27 10.05 -3.57 -19.31
N VAL A 28 9.38 -2.42 -19.42
CA VAL A 28 8.47 -1.93 -18.36
C VAL A 28 7.20 -2.78 -18.29
N ALA A 29 6.66 -3.21 -19.43
CA ALA A 29 5.46 -4.05 -19.50
C ALA A 29 5.68 -5.42 -18.83
N GLU A 30 6.84 -6.04 -19.02
CA GLU A 30 7.16 -7.31 -18.37
C GLU A 30 7.27 -7.16 -16.85
N ARG A 31 7.88 -6.06 -16.37
CA ARG A 31 8.06 -5.79 -14.93
C ARG A 31 6.75 -5.60 -14.18
N ILE A 32 5.75 -4.99 -14.81
CA ILE A 32 4.40 -4.86 -14.23
C ILE A 32 3.58 -6.16 -14.35
N GLY A 33 4.13 -7.18 -15.00
CA GLY A 33 3.54 -8.51 -15.14
C GLY A 33 2.51 -8.62 -16.27
N PHE A 34 2.60 -7.79 -17.31
CA PHE A 34 1.92 -8.00 -18.58
C PHE A 34 2.48 -9.26 -19.28
N PRO A 35 1.69 -10.04 -20.05
CA PRO A 35 0.27 -9.87 -20.37
C PRO A 35 -0.71 -10.40 -19.31
N ARG A 36 -0.21 -10.93 -18.19
CA ARG A 36 -1.10 -11.40 -17.11
C ARG A 36 -1.85 -10.26 -16.43
N HIS A 37 -1.23 -9.08 -16.37
CA HIS A 37 -1.88 -7.82 -16.04
C HIS A 37 -2.28 -7.13 -17.34
N GLY A 38 -3.45 -6.51 -17.36
CA GLY A 38 -3.89 -5.66 -18.47
C GLY A 38 -3.16 -4.32 -18.46
N LEU A 39 -3.19 -3.65 -19.61
CA LEU A 39 -2.67 -2.31 -19.81
C LEU A 39 -3.77 -1.38 -20.35
N ILE A 40 -3.66 -0.12 -19.97
CA ILE A 40 -4.43 0.98 -20.55
C ILE A 40 -3.46 1.84 -21.36
N VAL A 41 -3.82 2.15 -22.61
CA VAL A 41 -3.09 3.10 -23.47
C VAL A 41 -3.95 4.34 -23.64
N ILE A 42 -3.37 5.50 -23.35
CA ILE A 42 -4.00 6.81 -23.42
C ILE A 42 -3.18 7.68 -24.38
N GLY A 43 -3.83 8.41 -25.29
CA GLY A 43 -3.16 9.43 -26.08
C GLY A 43 -2.68 10.60 -25.22
N LEU A 44 -1.67 11.34 -25.66
CA LEU A 44 -1.22 12.56 -24.98
C LEU A 44 -1.48 13.80 -25.84
N SER A 45 -2.01 14.87 -25.25
CA SER A 45 -2.07 16.21 -25.85
C SER A 45 -1.27 17.16 -24.98
N ASP A 46 -0.33 17.91 -25.56
CA ASP A 46 0.51 18.86 -24.82
C ASP A 46 1.10 18.22 -23.55
N SER A 47 1.65 17.01 -23.73
CA SER A 47 2.26 16.21 -22.65
C SER A 47 1.30 15.74 -21.54
N SER A 48 -0.01 15.92 -21.70
CA SER A 48 -1.03 15.53 -20.73
C SER A 48 -1.95 14.43 -21.27
N PRO A 49 -2.47 13.51 -20.43
CA PRO A 49 -3.42 12.49 -20.87
C PRO A 49 -4.67 13.08 -21.56
N ALA A 50 -4.93 12.63 -22.78
CA ALA A 50 -6.03 13.06 -23.64
C ALA A 50 -6.93 11.86 -24.04
N PRO A 51 -7.64 11.25 -23.07
CA PRO A 51 -8.46 10.06 -23.30
C PRO A 51 -9.59 10.27 -24.32
N GLU A 52 -10.03 11.52 -24.51
CA GLU A 52 -11.01 11.91 -25.53
C GLU A 52 -10.47 11.79 -26.96
N LYS A 53 -9.14 11.92 -27.14
CA LYS A 53 -8.48 11.73 -28.44
C LYS A 53 -8.15 10.27 -28.69
N TYR A 54 -7.66 9.56 -27.68
CA TYR A 54 -7.42 8.13 -27.75
C TYR A 54 -7.40 7.48 -26.37
N LEU A 55 -8.14 6.38 -26.23
CA LEU A 55 -8.18 5.57 -25.01
C LEU A 55 -8.48 4.12 -25.33
N ARG A 56 -7.56 3.22 -24.97
CA ARG A 56 -7.75 1.78 -25.07
C ARG A 56 -7.47 1.12 -23.73
N LYS A 57 -8.53 0.67 -23.05
CA LYS A 57 -8.44 0.15 -21.67
C LYS A 57 -8.13 -1.35 -21.59
N ASP A 58 -8.37 -2.10 -22.66
CA ASP A 58 -8.34 -3.57 -22.64
C ASP A 58 -7.17 -4.12 -23.48
N VAL A 59 -5.95 -3.63 -23.27
CA VAL A 59 -4.75 -4.21 -23.88
C VAL A 59 -4.32 -5.44 -23.06
N ARG A 60 -4.33 -6.62 -23.67
CA ARG A 60 -4.19 -7.91 -22.97
C ARG A 60 -3.13 -8.83 -23.56
N THR A 61 -2.64 -8.54 -24.76
CA THR A 61 -1.71 -9.41 -25.47
C THR A 61 -0.53 -8.60 -26.01
N SER A 62 0.63 -9.23 -26.09
CA SER A 62 1.85 -8.60 -26.62
C SER A 62 1.70 -8.08 -28.05
N ALA A 63 0.71 -8.58 -28.81
CA ALA A 63 0.38 -8.06 -30.14
C ALA A 63 -0.48 -6.78 -30.09
N GLU A 64 -1.41 -6.68 -29.15
CA GLU A 64 -2.31 -5.51 -29.03
C GLU A 64 -1.59 -4.26 -28.53
N LEU A 65 -0.57 -4.42 -27.67
CA LEU A 65 0.17 -3.30 -27.10
C LEU A 65 0.84 -2.41 -28.15
N PRO A 66 1.72 -2.93 -29.03
CA PRO A 66 2.37 -2.10 -30.05
C PRO A 66 1.36 -1.48 -31.02
N GLN A 67 0.30 -2.20 -31.38
CA GLN A 67 -0.79 -1.66 -32.19
C GLN A 67 -1.45 -0.45 -31.50
N SER A 68 -1.83 -0.62 -30.23
CA SER A 68 -2.52 0.42 -29.47
C SER A 68 -1.65 1.66 -29.24
N VAL A 69 -0.35 1.46 -29.04
CA VAL A 69 0.62 2.56 -28.91
C VAL A 69 0.82 3.27 -30.24
N SER A 70 0.89 2.53 -31.35
CA SER A 70 1.02 3.12 -32.69
C SER A 70 -0.20 3.97 -33.05
N GLU A 71 -1.40 3.48 -32.77
CA GLU A 71 -2.66 4.21 -33.00
C GLU A 71 -2.70 5.51 -32.17
N ALA A 72 -2.36 5.43 -30.88
CA ALA A 72 -2.26 6.60 -30.01
C ALA A 72 -1.26 7.65 -30.53
N ARG A 73 -0.06 7.21 -30.93
CA ARG A 73 0.98 8.10 -31.47
C ARG A 73 0.59 8.73 -32.80
N ALA A 74 -0.12 8.01 -33.67
CA ALA A 74 -0.59 8.54 -34.94
C ALA A 74 -1.62 9.68 -34.74
N LEU A 75 -2.48 9.56 -33.73
CA LEU A 75 -3.54 10.55 -33.45
C LEU A 75 -3.06 11.71 -32.56
N CYS A 76 -2.14 11.44 -31.64
CA CYS A 76 -1.81 12.33 -30.54
C CYS A 76 -0.32 12.72 -30.49
N GLY A 77 0.53 12.14 -31.36
CA GLY A 77 1.99 12.32 -31.35
C GLY A 77 2.71 11.48 -30.29
N ALA A 78 2.07 11.23 -29.15
CA ALA A 78 2.60 10.42 -28.06
C ALA A 78 1.50 9.58 -27.37
N ALA A 79 1.95 8.59 -26.60
CA ALA A 79 1.10 7.67 -25.86
C ALA A 79 1.63 7.50 -24.43
N HIS A 80 0.71 7.45 -23.46
CA HIS A 80 0.94 7.04 -22.09
C HIS A 80 0.39 5.64 -21.90
N VAL A 81 1.15 4.78 -21.23
CA VAL A 81 0.70 3.42 -20.93
C VAL A 81 0.80 3.18 -19.44
N GLU A 82 -0.30 2.71 -18.86
CA GLU A 82 -0.40 2.44 -17.43
C GLU A 82 -0.97 1.05 -17.16
N THR A 83 -0.64 0.50 -15.99
CA THR A 83 -1.22 -0.76 -15.55
C THR A 83 -2.71 -0.62 -15.38
N ASP A 84 -3.47 -1.54 -15.97
CA ASP A 84 -4.89 -1.62 -15.71
C ASP A 84 -5.11 -2.10 -14.28
N MET A 85 -5.48 -1.17 -13.41
CA MET A 85 -5.71 -1.49 -12.02
C MET A 85 -7.07 -2.17 -11.81
N ARG A 86 -7.96 -2.33 -12.79
CA ARG A 86 -9.27 -2.96 -12.55
C ARG A 86 -9.10 -4.41 -12.08
N ALA A 87 -9.90 -4.86 -11.11
CA ALA A 87 -9.71 -6.16 -10.45
C ALA A 87 -9.60 -7.34 -11.44
N HIS A 88 -10.56 -7.47 -12.35
CA HIS A 88 -10.58 -8.51 -13.39
C HIS A 88 -9.42 -8.45 -14.40
N ARG A 89 -8.61 -7.39 -14.36
CA ARG A 89 -7.48 -7.12 -15.26
C ARG A 89 -6.14 -7.19 -14.54
N ASN A 90 -6.16 -7.38 -13.22
CA ASN A 90 -4.99 -7.25 -12.37
C ASN A 90 -4.96 -8.37 -11.32
N PRO A 91 -4.27 -9.50 -11.61
CA PRO A 91 -4.24 -10.64 -10.70
C PRO A 91 -3.65 -10.32 -9.32
N THR A 92 -2.70 -9.38 -9.22
CA THR A 92 -2.17 -8.95 -7.92
C THR A 92 -3.23 -8.21 -7.11
N ARG A 93 -3.98 -7.29 -7.74
CA ARG A 93 -5.12 -6.63 -7.09
C ARG A 93 -6.23 -7.62 -6.73
N MET A 94 -6.56 -8.61 -7.55
CA MET A 94 -7.53 -9.65 -7.17
C MET A 94 -7.12 -10.39 -5.89
N ARG A 95 -5.83 -10.72 -5.75
CA ARG A 95 -5.32 -11.36 -4.53
C ARG A 95 -5.42 -10.44 -3.31
N ALA A 96 -5.12 -9.15 -3.49
CA ALA A 96 -5.27 -8.15 -2.42
C ALA A 96 -6.75 -8.01 -2.01
N ILE A 97 -7.67 -7.90 -2.96
CA ILE A 97 -9.12 -7.85 -2.71
C ILE A 97 -9.56 -9.11 -1.96
N LYS A 98 -9.14 -10.30 -2.41
CA LYS A 98 -9.47 -11.57 -1.72
C LYS A 98 -9.03 -11.55 -0.25
N ARG A 99 -7.81 -11.08 0.05
CA ARG A 99 -7.31 -10.96 1.42
C ARG A 99 -8.15 -9.97 2.24
N ALA A 100 -8.38 -8.78 1.71
CA ALA A 100 -9.21 -7.76 2.35
C ALA A 100 -10.65 -8.27 2.61
N THR A 101 -11.25 -9.01 1.68
CA THR A 101 -12.57 -9.62 1.87
C THR A 101 -12.56 -10.67 2.98
N ILE A 102 -11.53 -11.53 3.04
CA ILE A 102 -11.39 -12.52 4.13
C ILE A 102 -11.29 -11.81 5.48
N ASP A 103 -10.47 -10.78 5.57
CA ASP A 103 -10.28 -10.02 6.81
C ASP A 103 -11.54 -9.25 7.21
N LEU A 104 -12.26 -8.66 6.25
CA LEU A 104 -13.55 -8.03 6.48
C LEU A 104 -14.58 -9.04 7.03
N VAL A 105 -14.66 -10.23 6.46
CA VAL A 105 -15.57 -11.29 6.94
C VAL A 105 -15.18 -11.74 8.35
N ARG A 106 -13.88 -11.85 8.67
CA ARG A 106 -13.41 -12.17 10.03
C ARG A 106 -13.84 -11.09 11.02
N ILE A 107 -13.59 -9.82 10.70
CA ILE A 107 -13.98 -8.68 11.54
C ILE A 107 -15.50 -8.66 11.74
N TYR A 108 -16.26 -8.83 10.67
CA TYR A 108 -17.73 -8.86 10.73
C TYR A 108 -18.26 -10.00 11.61
N ARG A 109 -17.57 -11.15 11.64
CA ARG A 109 -17.93 -12.31 12.48
C ARG A 109 -17.45 -12.22 13.93
N SER A 110 -16.85 -11.10 14.34
CA SER A 110 -16.45 -10.86 15.74
C SER A 110 -17.48 -9.97 16.43
N PRO A 111 -18.51 -10.52 17.10
CA PRO A 111 -19.54 -9.72 17.76
C PRO A 111 -19.02 -9.12 19.07
N CYS A 112 -19.50 -7.93 19.40
CA CYS A 112 -19.33 -7.34 20.72
C CYS A 112 -20.04 -8.20 21.77
N PRO A 113 -19.39 -8.58 22.88
CA PRO A 113 -20.00 -9.41 23.91
C PRO A 113 -21.15 -8.69 24.65
N GLN A 114 -21.22 -7.35 24.59
CA GLN A 114 -22.25 -6.58 25.28
C GLN A 114 -23.47 -6.28 24.40
N CYS A 115 -23.28 -5.95 23.12
CA CYS A 115 -24.38 -5.50 22.24
C CYS A 115 -24.51 -6.29 20.94
N ALA A 116 -23.73 -7.35 20.77
CA ALA A 116 -23.67 -8.20 19.57
C ALA A 116 -23.28 -7.50 18.25
N ARG A 117 -22.95 -6.19 18.28
CA ARG A 117 -22.52 -5.46 17.08
C ARG A 117 -21.26 -6.10 16.49
N PRO A 118 -21.22 -6.36 15.16
CA PRO A 118 -20.05 -6.91 14.51
C PRO A 118 -18.85 -5.94 14.54
N GLY A 119 -17.64 -6.48 14.41
CA GLY A 119 -16.41 -5.69 14.37
C GLY A 119 -15.72 -5.48 15.72
N PHE A 120 -15.99 -6.34 16.72
CA PHE A 120 -15.30 -6.31 18.00
C PHE A 120 -13.96 -7.04 17.91
N VAL A 121 -12.95 -6.31 17.46
CA VAL A 121 -11.57 -6.78 17.27
C VAL A 121 -10.58 -5.82 17.96
N VAL A 122 -9.31 -6.20 18.02
CA VAL A 122 -8.24 -5.36 18.57
C VAL A 122 -8.11 -4.06 17.78
N THR A 123 -8.27 -2.92 18.45
CA THR A 123 -8.17 -1.57 17.90
C THR A 123 -6.91 -0.85 18.35
N GLU A 124 -6.29 -1.31 19.44
CA GLU A 124 -5.15 -0.66 20.07
C GLU A 124 -4.24 -1.73 20.72
N ARG A 125 -2.93 -1.47 20.72
CA ARG A 125 -1.94 -2.25 21.48
C ARG A 125 -1.23 -1.32 22.44
N LEU A 126 -1.31 -1.63 23.73
CA LEU A 126 -0.66 -0.85 24.78
C LEU A 126 0.77 -1.34 24.93
N ALA A 127 1.75 -0.44 24.84
CA ALA A 127 3.16 -0.73 25.09
C ALA A 127 3.48 -0.86 26.59
N GLY A 128 4.69 -1.29 26.90
CA GLY A 128 5.22 -1.33 28.27
C GLY A 128 5.43 -2.72 28.83
N LEU A 129 5.62 -3.75 27.99
CA LEU A 129 5.98 -5.08 28.49
C LEU A 129 7.37 -5.01 29.13
N ALA A 130 7.52 -5.55 30.34
CA ALA A 130 8.76 -5.44 31.10
C ALA A 130 9.91 -6.19 30.43
N CYS A 131 11.08 -5.56 30.32
CA CYS A 131 12.29 -6.19 29.79
C CYS A 131 12.72 -7.39 30.65
N ALA A 132 13.10 -8.50 30.01
CA ALA A 132 13.54 -9.71 30.72
C ALA A 132 14.84 -9.54 31.53
N TRP A 133 15.64 -8.49 31.27
CA TRP A 133 16.90 -8.24 31.96
C TRP A 133 16.80 -7.16 33.02
N CYS A 134 16.39 -5.94 32.64
CA CYS A 134 16.35 -4.81 33.57
C CYS A 134 14.98 -4.56 34.20
N GLY A 135 13.91 -5.20 33.70
CA GLY A 135 12.54 -5.00 34.18
C GLY A 135 11.88 -3.69 33.73
N GLU A 136 12.61 -2.78 33.06
CA GLU A 136 12.05 -1.52 32.57
C GLU A 136 11.01 -1.74 31.46
N PRO A 137 10.01 -0.85 31.33
CA PRO A 137 9.00 -0.95 30.29
C PRO A 137 9.62 -0.77 28.90
N THR A 138 9.26 -1.64 27.97
CA THR A 138 9.72 -1.58 26.57
C THR A 138 8.64 -1.04 25.63
N HIS A 139 9.00 -0.83 24.36
CA HIS A 139 8.01 -0.56 23.30
C HIS A 139 7.16 -1.80 22.93
N ALA A 140 7.51 -2.98 23.44
CA ALA A 140 6.77 -4.18 23.14
C ALA A 140 5.36 -4.14 23.76
N PRO A 141 4.33 -4.68 23.08
CA PRO A 141 2.97 -4.68 23.59
C PRO A 141 2.86 -5.45 24.90
N ARG A 142 2.28 -4.83 25.94
CA ARG A 142 1.87 -5.50 27.19
C ARG A 142 0.44 -6.01 27.13
N ALA A 143 -0.40 -5.36 26.33
CA ALA A 143 -1.81 -5.70 26.22
C ALA A 143 -2.40 -5.32 24.86
N GLU A 144 -3.43 -6.04 24.45
CA GLU A 144 -4.28 -5.74 23.32
C GLU A 144 -5.64 -5.24 23.81
N VAL A 145 -6.19 -4.25 23.12
CA VAL A 145 -7.44 -3.59 23.48
C VAL A 145 -8.42 -3.72 22.33
N SER A 146 -9.64 -4.16 22.65
CA SER A 146 -10.78 -4.15 21.73
C SER A 146 -11.85 -3.17 22.24
N VAL A 147 -12.34 -2.28 21.37
CA VAL A 147 -13.41 -1.32 21.71
C VAL A 147 -14.56 -1.45 20.71
N CYS A 148 -15.79 -1.54 21.23
CA CYS A 148 -16.99 -1.56 20.39
C CYS A 148 -17.33 -0.15 19.91
N ALA A 149 -17.37 0.06 18.59
CA ALA A 149 -17.80 1.31 17.97
C ALA A 149 -19.29 1.65 18.15
N GLY A 150 -20.09 0.73 18.70
CA GLY A 150 -21.52 0.94 18.97
C GLY A 150 -21.80 1.38 20.40
N CYS A 151 -21.48 0.53 21.37
CA CYS A 151 -21.79 0.77 22.79
C CYS A 151 -20.59 1.23 23.63
N GLY A 152 -19.39 1.34 23.05
CA GLY A 152 -18.18 1.74 23.77
C GLY A 152 -17.58 0.67 24.69
N HIS A 153 -18.14 -0.56 24.72
CA HIS A 153 -17.59 -1.67 25.51
C HIS A 153 -16.11 -1.87 25.20
N ARG A 154 -15.26 -1.95 26.23
CA ARG A 154 -13.81 -2.05 26.13
C ARG A 154 -13.31 -3.28 26.88
N ILE A 155 -12.48 -4.09 26.22
CA ILE A 155 -11.76 -5.20 26.83
C ILE A 155 -10.27 -4.98 26.58
N GLU A 156 -9.50 -4.98 27.66
CA GLU A 156 -8.03 -5.05 27.64
C GLU A 156 -7.62 -6.48 28.02
N ARG A 157 -6.77 -7.10 27.20
CA ARG A 157 -6.20 -8.43 27.47
C ARG A 157 -4.67 -8.31 27.47
N PRO A 158 -3.98 -8.74 28.53
CA PRO A 158 -2.52 -8.80 28.50
C PRO A 158 -2.06 -9.75 27.40
N VAL A 159 -0.89 -9.48 26.82
CA VAL A 159 -0.24 -10.44 25.92
C VAL A 159 0.18 -11.69 26.68
N GLU A 160 0.36 -12.81 25.98
CA GLU A 160 0.80 -14.07 26.61
C GLU A 160 2.27 -14.01 27.07
N ALA A 161 3.09 -13.17 26.43
CA ALA A 161 4.48 -12.99 26.78
C ALA A 161 4.61 -12.36 28.18
N ALA A 162 5.37 -13.01 29.07
CA ALA A 162 5.61 -12.51 30.43
C ALA A 162 6.63 -11.36 30.47
N SER A 163 7.53 -11.29 29.48
CA SER A 163 8.59 -10.29 29.40
C SER A 163 8.98 -10.01 27.94
N ALA A 164 9.50 -8.83 27.68
CA ALA A 164 10.02 -8.42 26.38
C ALA A 164 11.48 -8.87 26.19
N ASP A 165 11.84 -9.11 24.93
CA ASP A 165 13.22 -9.32 24.51
C ASP A 165 14.05 -8.06 24.84
N PRO A 166 15.17 -8.18 25.56
CA PRO A 166 16.09 -7.06 25.82
C PRO A 166 16.55 -6.32 24.56
N GLY A 167 16.55 -6.97 23.39
CA GLY A 167 16.81 -6.32 22.10
C GLY A 167 15.77 -5.26 21.68
N GLN A 168 14.60 -5.24 22.33
CA GLN A 168 13.55 -4.22 22.15
C GLN A 168 13.50 -3.20 23.30
N CYS A 169 14.42 -3.30 24.26
CA CYS A 169 14.48 -2.41 25.41
C CYS A 169 15.40 -1.21 25.11
N PRO A 170 14.90 0.04 25.18
CA PRO A 170 15.73 1.22 24.98
C PRO A 170 16.91 1.34 25.95
N GLY A 171 16.80 0.77 27.16
CA GLY A 171 17.87 0.78 28.16
C GLY A 171 18.92 -0.32 27.94
N CYS A 172 18.52 -1.52 27.48
CA CYS A 172 19.45 -2.62 27.24
C CYS A 172 20.05 -2.63 25.83
N ASN A 173 19.29 -2.13 24.84
CA ASN A 173 19.67 -2.04 23.43
C ASN A 173 19.33 -0.64 22.88
N PRO A 174 20.10 0.39 23.26
CA PRO A 174 19.93 1.76 22.79
C PRO A 174 20.23 1.93 21.30
#